data_AF-A0A154M4D4-F1
#
_entry.id   AF-A0A154M4D4-F1
#
_cell.length_a   1.000
_cell.length_b   1.000
_cell.length_c   1.000
_cell.angle_alpha   90.00
_cell.angle_beta   90.00
_cell.angle_gamma   90.00
#
_symmetry.space_group_name_H-M   'P 1'
#
loop_
_entity.id
_entity.type
_entity.pdbx_description
1 polymer ?
#
loop_
_entity_poly.entity_id
_entity_poly.type
_entity_poly.pdbx_seq_one_letter_code
_entity_poly.pdbx_strand_id
1 'polypeptide(L)'
;MNEAQEAVRLREQGTDEARLRLIELTERNPGNAVVAYQTAWAHDSAGLEAEAAPFYERALTGEGLSTKDRHGVFVGLGSTYRVLGRYDEALETLRRGLDEFPDDAALKTFLAMALYNVGEAREAAGTLLKVLAATSADAGVQRYRRAVEYYADHLDDVE
;
A
#
# COMPACT_ATOMS: atom_id res chain seq x y z
N MET A 1 24.07 -7.49 14.57
CA MET A 1 22.98 -7.08 13.66
C MET A 1 21.70 -7.50 14.36
N ASN A 2 20.74 -6.59 14.55
CA ASN A 2 19.46 -7.00 15.15
C ASN A 2 18.59 -7.69 14.08
N GLU A 3 17.54 -8.38 14.50
CA GLU A 3 16.69 -9.19 13.61
C GLU A 3 16.03 -8.33 12.52
N ALA A 4 15.67 -7.08 12.86
CA ALA A 4 15.12 -6.12 11.92
C ALA A 4 16.11 -5.74 10.79
N GLN A 5 17.37 -5.47 11.13
CA GLN A 5 18.42 -5.17 10.16
C GLN A 5 18.74 -6.38 9.27
N GLU A 6 18.75 -7.58 9.86
CA GLU A 6 18.94 -8.80 9.09
C GLU A 6 17.79 -9.02 8.10
N ALA A 7 16.54 -8.82 8.55
CA ALA A 7 15.37 -8.95 7.70
C ALA A 7 15.39 -7.97 6.52
N VAL A 8 15.73 -6.69 6.76
CA VAL A 8 15.87 -5.70 5.69
C VAL A 8 16.92 -6.13 4.67
N ARG A 9 18.08 -6.62 5.15
CA ARG A 9 19.17 -7.11 4.27
C ARG A 9 18.75 -8.31 3.44
N LEU A 10 18.01 -9.26 4.03
CA LEU A 10 17.49 -10.42 3.29
C LEU A 10 16.50 -9.98 2.22
N ARG A 11 15.57 -9.07 2.56
CA ARG A 11 14.60 -8.53 1.58
C ARG A 11 15.30 -7.83 0.41
N GLU A 12 16.41 -7.11 0.64
CA GLU A 12 17.19 -6.46 -0.43
C GLU A 12 17.86 -7.43 -1.39
N GLN A 13 18.17 -8.66 -0.95
CA GLN A 13 18.73 -9.67 -1.83
C GLN A 13 17.70 -10.13 -2.88
N GLY A 14 16.41 -10.13 -2.52
CA GLY A 14 15.32 -10.43 -3.45
C GLY A 14 15.34 -11.86 -4.04
N THR A 15 16.10 -12.78 -3.44
CA THR A 15 16.18 -14.17 -3.90
C THR A 15 15.19 -15.07 -3.14
N ASP A 16 14.83 -16.20 -3.74
CA ASP A 16 14.02 -17.23 -3.08
C ASP A 16 14.68 -17.72 -1.78
N GLU A 17 16.00 -17.89 -1.77
CA GLU A 17 16.75 -18.27 -0.56
C GLU A 17 16.61 -17.22 0.55
N ALA A 18 16.68 -15.93 0.20
CA ALA A 18 16.53 -14.86 1.17
C ALA A 18 15.09 -14.79 1.71
N ARG A 19 14.08 -15.06 0.88
CA ARG A 19 12.68 -15.20 1.31
C ARG A 19 12.49 -16.37 2.27
N LEU A 20 13.08 -17.53 2.00
CA LEU A 20 13.02 -18.68 2.90
C LEU A 20 13.67 -18.36 4.27
N ARG A 21 14.81 -17.66 4.28
CA ARG A 21 15.42 -17.19 5.53
C ARG A 21 14.57 -16.17 6.27
N LEU A 22 13.83 -15.32 5.57
CA LEU A 22 12.88 -14.39 6.17
C LEU A 22 11.72 -15.12 6.85
N ILE A 23 11.22 -16.21 6.25
CA ILE A 23 10.21 -17.08 6.87
C ILE A 23 10.77 -17.67 8.17
N GLU A 24 11.95 -18.31 8.12
CA GLU A 24 12.61 -18.87 9.31
C GLU A 24 12.85 -17.81 10.40
N LEU A 25 13.20 -16.58 10.02
CA LEU A 25 13.41 -15.48 10.95
C LEU A 25 12.10 -15.03 11.58
N THR A 26 11.01 -15.01 10.81
CA THR A 26 9.66 -14.68 11.28
C THR A 26 9.09 -15.74 12.22
N GLU A 27 9.36 -17.02 11.97
CA GLU A 27 8.95 -18.14 12.84
C GLU A 27 9.66 -18.09 14.19
N ARG A 28 10.95 -17.74 14.20
CA ARG A 28 11.73 -17.54 15.43
C ARG A 28 11.33 -16.29 16.20
N ASN A 29 10.73 -15.31 15.52
CA ASN A 29 10.39 -14.01 16.10
C ASN A 29 8.95 -13.60 15.78
N PRO A 30 7.94 -14.34 16.25
CA PRO A 30 6.58 -14.22 15.74
C PRO A 30 5.93 -12.86 16.01
N GLY A 31 6.37 -12.14 17.06
CA GLY A 31 5.88 -10.81 17.43
C GLY A 31 6.68 -9.64 16.86
N ASN A 32 7.74 -9.87 16.08
CA ASN A 32 8.53 -8.79 15.50
C ASN A 32 7.86 -8.26 14.22
N ALA A 33 7.18 -7.11 14.33
CA ALA A 33 6.43 -6.51 13.24
C ALA A 33 7.29 -6.15 12.03
N VAL A 34 8.54 -5.68 12.25
CA VAL A 34 9.45 -5.34 11.15
C VAL A 34 9.84 -6.58 10.36
N VAL A 35 10.18 -7.67 11.05
CA VAL A 35 10.52 -8.95 10.39
C VAL A 35 9.32 -9.50 9.61
N ALA A 36 8.11 -9.44 10.18
CA ALA A 36 6.88 -9.83 9.49
C ALA A 36 6.65 -8.98 8.23
N TYR A 37 6.80 -7.66 8.31
CA TYR A 37 6.68 -6.76 7.16
C TYR A 37 7.69 -7.09 6.05
N GLN A 38 8.97 -7.28 6.37
CA GLN A 38 9.99 -7.62 5.36
C GLN A 38 9.68 -8.97 4.69
N THR A 39 9.14 -9.92 5.44
CA THR A 39 8.73 -11.23 4.91
C THR A 39 7.51 -11.11 4.00
N ALA A 40 6.53 -10.28 4.37
CA ALA A 40 5.38 -9.98 3.53
C ALA A 40 5.80 -9.35 2.20
N TRP A 41 6.66 -8.34 2.25
CA TRP A 41 7.21 -7.69 1.06
C TRP A 41 7.94 -8.70 0.17
N ALA A 42 8.80 -9.55 0.73
CA ALA A 42 9.53 -10.55 -0.05
C ALA A 42 8.61 -11.54 -0.80
N HIS A 43 7.43 -11.88 -0.25
CA HIS A 43 6.42 -12.68 -0.96
C HIS A 43 5.71 -11.85 -2.03
N ASP A 44 5.27 -10.65 -1.70
CA ASP A 44 4.55 -9.75 -2.60
C ASP A 44 5.39 -9.40 -3.85
N SER A 45 6.69 -9.11 -3.68
CA SER A 45 7.62 -8.90 -4.80
C SER A 45 7.91 -10.15 -5.63
N ALA A 46 7.58 -11.33 -5.12
CA ALA A 46 7.67 -12.60 -5.84
C ALA A 46 6.34 -13.00 -6.51
N GLY A 47 5.29 -12.18 -6.41
CA GLY A 47 3.95 -12.52 -6.92
C GLY A 47 3.27 -13.62 -6.11
N LEU A 48 3.58 -13.70 -4.82
CA LEU A 48 3.00 -14.65 -3.86
C LEU A 48 2.09 -13.88 -2.90
N GLU A 49 1.06 -13.23 -3.44
CA GLU A 49 0.18 -12.33 -2.69
C GLU A 49 -0.60 -13.07 -1.58
N ALA A 50 -1.00 -14.31 -1.85
CA ALA A 50 -1.74 -15.12 -0.88
C ALA A 50 -0.89 -15.43 0.36
N GLU A 51 0.40 -15.68 0.16
CA GLU A 51 1.38 -15.90 1.21
C GLU A 51 1.81 -14.60 1.89
N ALA A 52 1.81 -13.46 1.17
CA ALA A 52 2.19 -12.16 1.72
C ALA A 52 1.18 -11.62 2.75
N ALA A 53 -0.13 -11.75 2.46
CA ALA A 53 -1.22 -11.20 3.27
C ALA A 53 -1.11 -11.51 4.78
N PRO A 54 -0.95 -12.77 5.25
CA PRO A 54 -0.87 -13.05 6.67
C PRO A 54 0.35 -12.42 7.36
N PHE A 55 1.45 -12.19 6.65
CA PHE A 55 2.62 -11.53 7.23
C PHE A 55 2.41 -10.02 7.36
N TYR A 56 1.73 -9.39 6.40
CA TYR A 56 1.32 -7.99 6.52
C TYR A 56 0.30 -7.77 7.65
N GLU A 57 -0.72 -8.63 7.75
CA GLU A 57 -1.70 -8.59 8.84
C GLU A 57 -0.99 -8.67 10.21
N ARG A 58 -0.06 -9.62 10.36
CA ARG A 58 0.76 -9.74 11.57
C ARG A 58 1.58 -8.48 11.85
N ALA A 59 2.17 -7.87 10.82
CA ALA A 59 2.93 -6.64 10.98
C ALA A 59 2.06 -5.50 11.55
N LEU A 60 0.80 -5.36 11.12
CA LEU A 60 -0.12 -4.35 11.66
C LEU A 60 -0.55 -4.59 13.11
N THR A 61 -0.56 -5.86 13.55
CA THR A 61 -0.91 -6.21 14.94
C THR A 61 0.25 -6.04 15.92
N GLY A 62 1.49 -6.02 15.42
CA GLY A 62 2.68 -5.90 16.26
C GLY A 62 3.10 -4.46 16.53
N GLU A 63 3.99 -4.29 17.52
CA GLU A 63 4.57 -3.00 17.88
C GLU A 63 5.95 -2.81 17.23
N GLY A 64 6.44 -1.56 17.23
CA GLY A 64 7.82 -1.25 16.84
C GLY A 64 8.05 -1.00 15.34
N LEU A 65 7.00 -0.95 14.51
CA LEU A 65 7.11 -0.41 13.16
C LEU A 65 7.44 1.08 13.21
N SER A 66 8.39 1.51 12.40
CA SER A 66 8.56 2.93 12.12
C SER A 66 7.32 3.47 11.39
N THR A 67 7.08 4.78 11.45
CA THR A 67 6.00 5.43 10.69
C THR A 67 6.06 5.09 9.19
N LYS A 68 7.28 5.04 8.63
CA LYS A 68 7.51 4.67 7.23
C LYS A 68 7.16 3.21 6.94
N ASP A 69 7.56 2.29 7.80
CA ASP A 69 7.25 0.87 7.60
C ASP A 69 5.74 0.61 7.78
N ARG A 70 5.11 1.27 8.75
CA ARG A 70 3.67 1.18 8.97
C ARG A 70 2.87 1.68 7.76
N HIS A 71 3.28 2.80 7.17
CA HIS A 71 2.76 3.26 5.87
C HIS A 71 2.95 2.21 4.77
N GLY A 72 4.16 1.66 4.64
CA GLY A 72 4.47 0.62 3.66
C GLY A 72 3.64 -0.65 3.82
N VAL A 73 3.31 -1.03 5.05
CA VAL A 73 2.42 -2.17 5.35
C VAL A 73 0.99 -1.91 4.86
N PHE A 74 0.43 -0.71 5.09
CA PHE A 74 -0.91 -0.39 4.60
C PHE A 74 -0.99 -0.41 3.07
N VAL A 75 -0.01 0.19 2.40
CA VAL A 75 0.09 0.19 0.94
C VAL A 75 0.21 -1.25 0.41
N GLY A 76 1.15 -2.02 0.98
CA GLY A 76 1.40 -3.41 0.60
C GLY A 76 0.17 -4.27 0.76
N LEU A 77 -0.38 -4.34 1.98
CA LEU A 77 -1.55 -5.17 2.29
C LEU A 77 -2.77 -4.79 1.46
N GLY A 78 -3.06 -3.50 1.30
CA GLY A 78 -4.16 -3.03 0.47
C GLY A 78 -4.02 -3.46 -0.99
N SER A 79 -2.81 -3.36 -1.56
CA SER A 79 -2.52 -3.84 -2.91
C SER A 79 -2.63 -5.36 -3.02
N THR A 80 -2.07 -6.10 -2.06
CA THR A 80 -2.12 -7.56 -1.99
C THR A 80 -3.56 -8.06 -1.96
N TYR A 81 -4.42 -7.51 -1.10
CA TYR A 81 -5.85 -7.87 -1.06
C TYR A 81 -6.57 -7.56 -2.39
N ARG A 82 -6.27 -6.41 -3.01
CA ARG A 82 -6.84 -6.07 -4.31
C ARG A 82 -6.46 -7.09 -5.40
N VAL A 83 -5.21 -7.55 -5.44
CA VAL A 83 -4.76 -8.58 -6.40
C VAL A 83 -5.47 -9.91 -6.15
N LEU A 84 -5.70 -10.28 -4.89
CA LEU A 84 -6.41 -11.48 -4.49
C LEU A 84 -7.94 -11.42 -4.73
N GLY A 85 -8.48 -10.29 -5.23
CA GLY A 85 -9.92 -10.09 -5.39
C GLY A 85 -10.66 -9.83 -4.07
N ARG A 86 -9.93 -9.65 -2.97
CA ARG A 86 -10.41 -9.33 -1.61
C ARG A 86 -10.66 -7.83 -1.49
N TYR A 87 -11.57 -7.30 -2.30
CA TYR A 87 -11.70 -5.85 -2.49
C TYR A 87 -12.18 -5.09 -1.25
N ASP A 88 -13.12 -5.65 -0.49
CA ASP A 88 -13.61 -5.00 0.73
C ASP A 88 -12.49 -4.80 1.76
N GLU A 89 -11.64 -5.82 1.91
CA GLU A 89 -10.50 -5.80 2.82
C GLU A 89 -9.39 -4.85 2.33
N ALA A 90 -9.21 -4.75 1.01
CA ALA A 90 -8.34 -3.75 0.39
C ALA A 90 -8.82 -2.33 0.72
N LEU A 91 -10.11 -2.04 0.50
CA LEU A 91 -10.72 -0.73 0.78
C LEU A 91 -10.61 -0.38 2.27
N GLU A 92 -10.94 -1.31 3.17
CA GLU A 92 -10.81 -1.10 4.61
C GLU A 92 -9.36 -0.80 5.02
N THR A 93 -8.41 -1.60 4.54
CA THR A 93 -7.00 -1.45 4.86
C THR A 93 -6.46 -0.09 4.39
N LEU A 94 -6.80 0.32 3.17
CA LEU A 94 -6.33 1.58 2.59
C LEU A 94 -6.99 2.79 3.27
N ARG A 95 -8.27 2.69 3.64
CA ARG A 95 -8.96 3.73 4.43
C ARG A 95 -8.35 3.89 5.82
N ARG A 96 -8.08 2.80 6.53
CA ARG A 96 -7.34 2.82 7.81
C ARG A 96 -5.95 3.44 7.65
N GLY A 97 -5.26 3.14 6.55
CA GLY A 97 -4.02 3.80 6.19
C GLY A 97 -4.20 5.31 6.06
N LEU A 98 -5.27 5.78 5.40
CA LEU A 98 -5.57 7.21 5.27
C LEU A 98 -6.02 7.87 6.58
N ASP A 99 -6.61 7.13 7.51
CA ASP A 99 -6.88 7.67 8.86
C ASP A 99 -5.57 8.01 9.59
N GLU A 100 -4.51 7.22 9.37
CA GLU A 100 -3.17 7.48 9.93
C GLU A 100 -2.34 8.46 9.07
N PHE A 101 -2.58 8.47 7.75
CA PHE A 101 -1.83 9.26 6.77
C PHE A 101 -2.78 10.04 5.82
N PRO A 102 -3.51 11.07 6.30
CA PRO A 102 -4.63 11.68 5.55
C PRO A 102 -4.27 12.27 4.19
N ASP A 103 -3.03 12.73 4.03
CA ASP A 103 -2.55 13.39 2.82
C ASP A 103 -1.68 12.51 1.93
N ASP A 104 -1.56 11.23 2.24
CA ASP A 104 -0.67 10.34 1.50
C ASP A 104 -1.20 10.01 0.09
N ALA A 105 -0.40 10.39 -0.91
CA ALA A 105 -0.75 10.20 -2.31
C ALA A 105 -0.73 8.72 -2.73
N ALA A 106 0.16 7.90 -2.16
CA ALA A 106 0.27 6.50 -2.52
C ALA A 106 -0.98 5.74 -2.04
N LEU A 107 -1.39 5.91 -0.79
CA LEU A 107 -2.60 5.31 -0.24
C LEU A 107 -3.86 5.75 -1.01
N LYS A 108 -3.99 7.04 -1.35
CA LYS A 108 -5.09 7.54 -2.22
C LYS A 108 -5.07 6.87 -3.59
N THR A 109 -3.90 6.67 -4.17
CA THR A 109 -3.73 6.03 -5.48
C THR A 109 -4.15 4.56 -5.44
N PHE A 110 -3.69 3.79 -4.44
CA PHE A 110 -4.09 2.39 -4.29
C PHE A 110 -5.58 2.25 -3.92
N LEU A 111 -6.13 3.18 -3.13
CA LEU A 111 -7.56 3.22 -2.83
C LEU A 111 -8.38 3.43 -4.10
N ALA A 112 -7.97 4.34 -4.97
CA ALA A 112 -8.62 4.55 -6.25
C ALA A 112 -8.59 3.30 -7.14
N MET A 113 -7.48 2.55 -7.16
CA MET A 113 -7.43 1.27 -7.89
C MET A 113 -8.43 0.26 -7.32
N ALA A 114 -8.54 0.15 -5.99
CA ALA A 114 -9.51 -0.74 -5.35
C ALA A 114 -10.97 -0.28 -5.59
N LEU A 115 -11.24 1.03 -5.56
CA LEU A 115 -12.56 1.61 -5.90
C LEU A 115 -12.96 1.24 -7.34
N TYR A 116 -12.03 1.35 -8.28
CA TYR A 116 -12.27 0.93 -9.66
C TYR A 116 -12.63 -0.56 -9.76
N ASN A 117 -11.95 -1.43 -9.00
CA ASN A 117 -12.24 -2.87 -8.99
C ASN A 117 -13.65 -3.22 -8.49
N VAL A 118 -14.26 -2.39 -7.62
CA VAL A 118 -15.63 -2.58 -7.12
C VAL A 118 -16.68 -1.82 -7.93
N GLY A 119 -16.30 -1.20 -9.05
CA GLY A 119 -17.21 -0.47 -9.93
C GLY A 119 -17.42 1.00 -9.58
N GLU A 120 -16.74 1.52 -8.55
CA GLU A 120 -16.80 2.93 -8.13
C GLU A 120 -15.84 3.81 -8.98
N ALA A 121 -15.96 3.69 -10.31
CA ALA A 121 -15.04 4.31 -11.26
C ALA A 121 -15.04 5.84 -11.18
N ARG A 122 -16.18 6.46 -10.85
CA ARG A 122 -16.32 7.91 -10.67
C ARG A 122 -15.44 8.40 -9.51
N GLU A 123 -15.56 7.77 -8.34
CA GLU A 123 -14.78 8.12 -7.15
C GLU A 123 -13.29 7.83 -7.36
N ALA A 124 -12.97 6.70 -8.01
CA ALA A 124 -11.60 6.35 -8.37
C ALA A 124 -10.95 7.43 -9.26
N ALA A 125 -11.63 7.84 -10.34
CA ALA A 125 -11.13 8.86 -11.25
C ALA A 125 -10.97 10.22 -10.54
N GLY A 126 -11.97 10.65 -9.77
CA GLY A 126 -11.89 11.88 -8.98
C GLY A 126 -10.72 11.87 -7.99
N THR A 127 -10.49 10.75 -7.30
CA THR A 127 -9.38 10.58 -6.37
C THR A 127 -8.03 10.70 -7.08
N LEU A 128 -7.86 10.03 -8.23
CA LEU A 128 -6.62 10.10 -9.01
C LEU A 128 -6.36 11.51 -9.58
N LEU A 129 -7.40 12.22 -10.02
CA LEU A 129 -7.26 13.60 -10.50
C LEU A 129 -6.81 14.54 -9.38
N LYS A 130 -7.33 14.37 -8.16
CA LYS A 130 -6.88 15.12 -6.98
C LYS A 130 -5.43 14.81 -6.63
N VAL A 131 -5.03 13.54 -6.68
CA VAL A 131 -3.63 13.14 -6.50
C VAL A 131 -2.74 13.79 -7.56
N LEU A 132 -3.13 13.71 -8.84
CA LEU A 132 -2.38 14.30 -9.96
C LEU A 132 -2.21 15.81 -9.79
N ALA A 133 -3.28 16.53 -9.46
CA ALA A 133 -3.26 17.97 -9.23
C ALA A 133 -2.34 18.37 -8.06
N ALA A 134 -2.32 17.57 -7.00
CA ALA A 134 -1.53 17.82 -5.81
C ALA A 134 -0.04 17.52 -5.98
N THR A 135 0.33 16.47 -6.73
CA THR A 135 1.70 15.93 -6.73
C THR A 135 2.48 16.17 -8.02
N SER A 136 1.82 16.49 -9.14
CA SER A 136 2.50 16.62 -10.43
C SER A 136 3.48 17.79 -10.46
N ALA A 137 4.70 17.55 -10.96
CA ALA A 137 5.66 18.61 -11.28
C ALA A 137 5.49 19.15 -12.72
N ASP A 138 4.57 18.59 -13.50
CA ASP A 138 4.34 19.02 -14.88
C ASP A 138 3.69 20.42 -14.92
N ALA A 139 4.29 21.32 -15.70
CA ALA A 139 3.86 22.72 -15.78
C ALA A 139 2.45 22.86 -16.39
N GLY A 140 2.06 21.95 -17.29
CA GLY A 140 0.72 21.92 -17.89
C GLY A 140 -0.33 21.55 -16.84
N VAL A 141 -0.10 20.48 -16.09
CA VAL A 141 -0.97 20.08 -14.98
C VAL A 141 -1.09 21.19 -13.93
N GLN A 142 0.03 21.81 -13.54
CA GLN A 142 0.00 22.89 -12.54
C GLN A 142 -0.73 24.13 -13.03
N ARG A 143 -0.63 24.48 -14.33
CA ARG A 143 -1.41 25.57 -14.93
C ARG A 143 -2.92 25.33 -14.84
N TYR A 144 -3.36 24.08 -14.98
CA TYR A 144 -4.79 23.70 -14.95
C TYR A 144 -5.24 23.11 -13.60
N ARG A 145 -4.39 23.18 -12.56
CA ARG A 145 -4.64 22.54 -11.25
C ARG A 145 -6.05 22.80 -10.70
N ARG A 146 -6.48 24.07 -10.64
CA ARG A 146 -7.80 24.45 -10.12
C ARG A 146 -8.95 23.84 -10.91
N ALA A 147 -8.81 23.76 -12.24
CA ALA A 147 -9.82 23.13 -13.09
C ALA A 147 -9.85 21.61 -12.87
N VAL A 148 -8.68 20.97 -12.78
CA VAL A 148 -8.57 19.53 -12.48
C VAL A 148 -9.19 19.20 -11.11
N GLU A 149 -8.90 20.00 -10.08
CA GLU A 149 -9.50 19.84 -8.75
C GLU A 149 -11.01 20.02 -8.78
N TYR A 150 -11.52 21.01 -9.51
CA TYR A 150 -12.96 21.22 -9.67
C TYR A 150 -13.63 20.03 -10.37
N TYR A 151 -13.15 19.63 -11.54
CA TYR A 151 -13.77 18.55 -12.31
C TYR A 151 -13.63 17.17 -11.67
N ALA A 152 -12.64 16.97 -10.80
CA ALA A 152 -12.51 15.73 -10.04
C ALA A 152 -13.77 15.40 -9.21
N ASP A 153 -14.54 16.41 -8.79
CA ASP A 153 -15.80 16.24 -8.05
C ASP A 153 -17.07 16.25 -8.93
N HIS A 154 -16.92 16.65 -10.20
CA HIS A 154 -18.01 16.99 -11.13
C HIS A 154 -17.87 16.25 -12.48
N LEU A 155 -17.32 15.03 -12.49
CA LEU A 155 -17.00 14.30 -13.72
C LEU A 155 -18.20 13.99 -14.61
N ASP A 156 -19.40 13.92 -14.05
CA ASP A 156 -20.63 13.59 -14.77
C ASP A 156 -21.51 14.83 -15.04
N ASP A 157 -21.04 16.02 -14.64
CA ASP A 157 -21.78 17.24 -14.86
C ASP A 157 -21.74 17.57 -16.36
N VAL A 158 -22.90 17.47 -17.00
CA VAL A 158 -23.14 17.89 -18.38
C VAL A 158 -23.90 19.22 -18.34
N GLU A 159 -23.34 20.23 -19.03
CA GLU A 159 -24.00 21.52 -19.29
C GLU A 159 -25.25 21.38 -20.17
#